data_AF-A0A7Y0MCX6-F1
#
_entry.id   AF-A0A7Y0MCX6-F1
#
_cell.length_a   1.000
_cell.length_b   1.000
_cell.length_c   1.000
_cell.angle_alpha   90.00
_cell.angle_beta   90.00
_cell.angle_gamma   90.00
#
_symmetry.space_group_name_H-M   'P 1'
#
loop_
_entity.id
_entity.type
_entity.pdbx_description
1 polymer ?
#
loop_
_entity_poly.entity_id
_entity_poly.type
_entity_poly.pdbx_seq_one_letter_code
_entity_poly.pdbx_strand_id
1 'polypeptide(L)'
;MGLETIAFLAVITMVGAGFFIAGYLAYAGRWRRWAAYKRYWEFGKTSHFGFICLFVGIAVLVLPLSALMDELLGVEAVARAVAWLALPAGLLAVISFVGLPGILKPRWYKEWVARGAIQHELYPPAAPGAAGWLRKR
;
A
#
# COMPACT_ATOMS: atom_id res chain seq x y z
N MET A 1 21.96 -3.38 21.05
CA MET A 1 22.04 -2.83 19.67
C MET A 1 22.74 -1.46 19.67
N GLY A 2 23.48 -1.09 18.60
CA GLY A 2 24.15 0.22 18.49
C GLY A 2 23.18 1.35 18.05
N LEU A 3 23.49 2.61 18.37
CA LEU A 3 22.63 3.78 18.05
C LEU A 3 22.33 3.90 16.54
N GLU A 4 23.32 3.63 15.69
CA GLU A 4 23.17 3.65 14.23
C GLU A 4 22.14 2.62 13.74
N THR A 5 22.16 1.41 14.31
CA THR A 5 21.20 0.36 14.00
C THR A 5 19.79 0.74 14.44
N ILE A 6 19.65 1.34 15.62
CA ILE A 6 18.36 1.82 16.13
C ILE A 6 17.78 2.89 15.19
N ALA A 7 18.60 3.87 14.80
CA ALA A 7 18.17 4.93 13.88
C ALA A 7 17.76 4.35 12.51
N PHE A 8 18.51 3.40 11.98
CA PHE A 8 18.19 2.71 10.73
C PHE A 8 16.85 1.95 10.81
N LEU A 9 16.62 1.18 11.88
CA LEU A 9 15.36 0.45 12.08
C LEU A 9 14.18 1.41 12.26
N ALA A 10 14.37 2.54 12.93
CA ALA A 10 13.34 3.57 13.07
C ALA A 10 12.91 4.14 11.71
N VAL A 11 13.88 4.46 10.83
CA VAL A 11 13.58 4.94 9.47
C VAL A 11 12.80 3.90 8.67
N ILE A 12 13.25 2.64 8.66
CA ILE A 12 12.54 1.55 7.97
C ILE A 12 11.11 1.41 8.50
N THR A 13 10.94 1.46 9.82
CA THR A 13 9.63 1.34 10.47
C THR A 13 8.70 2.49 10.05
N MET A 14 9.19 3.73 10.03
CA MET A 14 8.40 4.89 9.60
C MET A 14 7.96 4.78 8.14
N VAL A 15 8.87 4.37 7.25
CA VAL A 15 8.56 4.16 5.83
C VAL A 15 7.54 3.04 5.66
N GLY A 16 7.76 1.89 6.30
CA GLY A 16 6.84 0.75 6.27
C GLY A 16 5.46 1.09 6.82
N ALA A 17 5.39 1.83 7.91
CA ALA A 17 4.14 2.31 8.50
C ALA A 17 3.38 3.25 7.55
N GLY A 18 4.08 4.17 6.88
CA GLY A 18 3.48 5.04 5.87
C GLY A 18 2.84 4.25 4.73
N PHE A 19 3.57 3.26 4.18
CA PHE A 19 3.04 2.35 3.16
C PHE A 19 1.86 1.52 3.65
N PHE A 20 1.96 0.96 4.86
CA PHE A 20 0.90 0.16 5.47
C PHE A 20 -0.38 0.98 5.69
N ILE A 21 -0.28 2.18 6.25
CA ILE A 21 -1.43 3.07 6.48
C ILE A 21 -2.06 3.46 5.14
N ALA A 22 -1.26 3.87 4.17
CA ALA A 22 -1.74 4.22 2.84
C ALA A 22 -2.47 3.02 2.19
N GLY A 23 -1.88 1.83 2.28
CA GLY A 23 -2.44 0.59 1.76
C GLY A 23 -3.70 0.14 2.50
N TYR A 24 -3.76 0.32 3.81
CA TYR A 24 -4.94 0.03 4.62
C TYR A 24 -6.10 0.97 4.24
N LEU A 25 -5.83 2.27 4.11
CA LEU A 25 -6.82 3.25 3.66
C LEU A 25 -7.30 2.96 2.23
N ALA A 26 -6.41 2.48 1.37
CA ALA A 26 -6.76 1.99 0.05
C ALA A 26 -7.66 0.76 0.12
N TYR A 27 -7.31 -0.24 0.92
CA TYR A 27 -8.06 -1.48 1.07
C TYR A 27 -9.46 -1.25 1.65
N ALA A 28 -9.56 -0.40 2.68
CA ALA A 28 -10.82 0.04 3.28
C ALA A 28 -11.64 0.95 2.36
N GLY A 29 -11.10 1.38 1.22
CA GLY A 29 -11.77 2.27 0.29
C GLY A 29 -11.94 3.69 0.83
N ARG A 30 -11.12 4.13 1.80
CA ARG A 30 -11.08 5.53 2.28
C ARG A 30 -10.21 6.41 1.39
N TRP A 31 -9.19 5.83 0.76
CA TRP A 31 -8.38 6.46 -0.25
C TRP A 31 -8.56 5.69 -1.56
N ARG A 32 -9.37 6.19 -2.50
CA ARG A 32 -9.66 5.49 -3.78
C ARG A 32 -9.06 6.18 -5.00
N ARG A 33 -8.57 7.41 -4.83
CA ARG A 33 -8.05 8.28 -5.90
C ARG A 33 -7.02 7.59 -6.79
N TRP A 34 -6.09 6.82 -6.20
CA TRP A 34 -5.08 6.07 -6.96
C TRP A 34 -5.68 5.12 -8.00
N ALA A 35 -6.86 4.52 -7.76
CA ALA A 35 -7.45 3.52 -8.65
C ALA A 35 -7.88 4.10 -10.01
N ALA A 36 -8.19 5.40 -10.06
CA ALA A 36 -8.58 6.09 -11.29
C ALA A 36 -7.39 6.58 -12.14
N TYR A 37 -6.17 6.63 -11.58
CA TYR A 37 -5.00 7.10 -12.31
C TYR A 37 -4.41 6.01 -13.20
N LYS A 38 -4.70 6.13 -14.50
CA LYS A 38 -4.17 5.28 -15.58
C LYS A 38 -2.63 5.31 -15.74
N ARG A 39 -1.94 6.22 -15.04
CA ARG A 39 -0.54 6.62 -15.33
C ARG A 39 0.53 5.87 -14.55
N TYR A 40 0.16 5.09 -13.54
CA TYR A 40 1.13 4.37 -12.71
C TYR A 40 1.15 2.89 -13.12
N TRP A 41 2.03 2.58 -14.09
CA TRP A 41 2.52 1.23 -14.38
C TRP A 41 1.44 0.20 -14.75
N GLU A 42 0.68 0.47 -15.83
CA GLU A 42 -0.39 -0.42 -16.28
C GLU A 42 -0.05 -1.22 -17.55
N PHE A 43 0.01 -2.53 -17.39
CA PHE A 43 -0.64 -3.48 -18.30
C PHE A 43 -2.14 -3.56 -17.88
N GLY A 44 -2.99 -2.59 -18.24
CA GLY A 44 -4.40 -2.59 -17.79
C GLY A 44 -5.21 -1.29 -18.00
N LYS A 45 -6.44 -1.25 -17.44
CA LYS A 45 -7.34 -0.07 -17.40
C LYS A 45 -7.46 0.56 -15.99
N THR A 46 -6.82 -0.03 -14.98
CA THR A 46 -6.99 0.34 -13.55
C THR A 46 -5.70 0.11 -12.77
N SER A 47 -5.36 1.03 -11.87
CA SER A 47 -4.14 0.95 -11.07
C SER A 47 -4.35 0.05 -9.85
N HIS A 48 -3.30 -0.69 -9.45
CA HIS A 48 -3.26 -1.49 -8.22
C HIS A 48 -2.35 -0.88 -7.14
N PHE A 49 -1.92 0.38 -7.32
CA PHE A 49 -0.94 1.04 -6.47
C PHE A 49 -1.27 1.01 -4.98
N GLY A 50 -2.52 1.30 -4.61
CA GLY A 50 -2.94 1.27 -3.22
C GLY A 50 -2.79 -0.11 -2.57
N PHE A 51 -2.98 -1.20 -3.32
CA PHE A 51 -2.78 -2.55 -2.81
C PHE A 51 -1.31 -2.90 -2.68
N ILE A 52 -0.48 -2.47 -3.64
CA ILE A 52 0.99 -2.61 -3.56
C ILE A 52 1.50 -1.98 -2.27
N CYS A 53 1.06 -0.77 -1.93
CA CYS A 53 1.45 -0.09 -0.69
C CYS A 53 1.17 -0.94 0.56
N LEU A 54 0.04 -1.65 0.60
CA LEU A 54 -0.29 -2.51 1.74
C LEU A 54 0.73 -3.64 1.91
N PHE A 55 0.98 -4.38 0.84
CA PHE A 55 1.86 -5.55 0.88
C PHE A 55 3.33 -5.17 1.07
N VAL A 56 3.78 -4.07 0.46
CA VAL A 56 5.11 -3.50 0.71
C VAL A 56 5.22 -3.04 2.16
N GLY A 57 4.22 -2.34 2.69
CA GLY A 57 4.21 -1.90 4.07
C GLY A 57 4.35 -3.07 5.05
N ILE A 58 3.58 -4.15 4.84
CA ILE A 58 3.70 -5.39 5.64
C ILE A 58 5.11 -5.97 5.54
N ALA A 59 5.62 -6.17 4.32
CA ALA A 59 6.95 -6.77 4.11
C ALA A 59 8.07 -5.95 4.77
N VAL A 60 7.99 -4.62 4.68
CA VAL A 60 8.98 -3.71 5.26
C VAL A 60 8.89 -3.67 6.78
N LEU A 61 7.69 -3.72 7.37
CA LEU A 61 7.50 -3.70 8.83
C LEU A 61 7.94 -5.00 9.52
N VAL A 62 7.97 -6.12 8.80
CA VAL A 62 8.41 -7.41 9.34
C VAL A 62 9.90 -7.41 9.71
N LEU A 63 10.74 -6.69 8.95
CA LEU A 63 12.19 -6.59 9.19
C LEU A 63 12.54 -6.02 10.59
N PRO A 64 12.14 -4.79 10.95
CA PRO A 64 12.43 -4.24 12.28
C PRO A 64 11.76 -5.04 13.39
N LEU A 65 10.58 -5.63 13.12
CA LEU A 65 9.90 -6.50 14.09
C LEU A 65 10.71 -7.76 14.38
N SER A 66 11.28 -8.42 13.35
CA SER A 66 12.14 -9.59 13.56
C SER A 66 13.41 -9.25 14.34
N ALA A 67 14.04 -8.10 14.07
CA ALA A 67 15.23 -7.66 14.79
C ALA A 67 14.92 -7.36 16.27
N LEU A 68 13.78 -6.73 16.55
CA LEU A 68 13.32 -6.49 17.92
C LEU A 68 12.96 -7.79 18.65
N MET A 69 12.30 -8.75 17.99
CA MET A 69 11.96 -10.05 18.58
C MET A 69 13.22 -10.85 18.94
N ASP A 70 14.23 -10.83 18.07
CA ASP A 70 15.52 -11.47 18.33
C ASP A 70 16.21 -10.88 19.55
N GLU A 71 16.29 -9.54 19.63
CA GLU A 71 16.94 -8.84 20.74
C GLU A 71 16.16 -8.97 22.07
N LEU A 72 14.83 -8.87 22.05
CA LEU A 72 14.00 -8.87 23.27
C LEU A 72 13.75 -10.25 23.84
N LEU A 73 13.59 -11.26 22.98
CA LEU A 73 13.22 -12.61 23.41
C LEU A 73 14.40 -13.59 23.34
N GLY A 74 15.46 -13.28 22.60
CA GLY A 74 16.57 -14.21 22.36
C GLY A 74 16.14 -15.46 21.59
N VAL A 75 14.97 -15.44 20.95
CA VAL A 75 14.39 -16.59 20.24
C VAL A 75 14.57 -16.40 18.74
N GLU A 76 15.76 -16.76 18.24
CA GLU A 76 16.07 -16.71 16.80
C GLU A 76 15.01 -17.41 15.95
N ALA A 77 14.40 -18.49 16.46
CA ALA A 77 13.34 -19.21 15.76
C ALA A 77 12.09 -18.35 15.52
N VAL A 78 11.70 -17.52 16.48
CA VAL A 78 10.55 -16.60 16.36
C VAL A 78 10.89 -15.45 15.43
N ALA A 79 12.10 -14.89 15.54
CA ALA A 79 12.56 -13.85 14.62
C ALA A 79 12.59 -14.35 13.16
N ARG A 80 13.10 -15.57 12.92
CA ARG A 80 13.08 -16.21 11.60
C ARG A 80 11.65 -16.48 11.13
N ALA A 81 10.78 -17.00 12.00
CA ALA A 81 9.37 -17.25 11.67
C ALA A 81 8.62 -15.95 11.27
N VAL A 82 8.88 -14.85 11.96
CA VAL A 82 8.36 -13.53 11.62
C VAL A 82 8.92 -13.07 10.27
N ALA A 83 10.23 -13.21 10.04
CA ALA A 83 10.85 -12.89 8.75
C ALA A 83 10.28 -13.71 7.58
N TRP A 84 9.87 -14.96 7.82
CA TRP A 84 9.19 -15.78 6.82
C TRP A 84 7.86 -15.18 6.34
N LEU A 85 7.21 -14.30 7.11
CA LEU A 85 6.01 -13.57 6.67
C LEU A 85 6.32 -12.44 5.67
N ALA A 86 7.56 -11.96 5.61
CA ALA A 86 7.95 -10.94 4.63
C ALA A 86 7.95 -11.50 3.19
N LEU A 87 8.28 -12.78 3.01
CA LEU A 87 8.32 -13.42 1.69
C LEU A 87 6.95 -13.48 0.99
N PRO A 88 5.87 -14.03 1.60
CA PRO A 88 4.56 -14.01 0.97
C PRO A 88 4.04 -12.58 0.80
N ALA A 89 4.31 -11.66 1.73
CA ALA A 89 3.93 -10.25 1.57
C ALA A 89 4.65 -9.60 0.39
N GLY A 90 5.97 -9.80 0.26
CA GLY A 90 6.76 -9.31 -0.87
C GLY A 90 6.33 -9.93 -2.19
N LEU A 91 6.04 -11.23 -2.21
CA LEU A 91 5.52 -11.92 -3.39
C LEU A 91 4.15 -11.35 -3.79
N LEU A 92 3.25 -11.10 -2.84
CA LEU A 92 1.98 -10.44 -3.10
C LEU A 92 2.16 -9.01 -3.63
N ALA A 93 3.16 -8.27 -3.14
CA ALA A 93 3.51 -6.96 -3.70
C ALA A 93 3.95 -7.07 -5.16
N VAL A 94 4.81 -8.03 -5.51
CA VAL A 94 5.23 -8.29 -6.89
C VAL A 94 4.05 -8.71 -7.77
N ILE A 95 3.23 -9.65 -7.31
CA ILE A 95 2.03 -10.09 -8.04
C ILE A 95 1.06 -8.93 -8.26
N SER A 96 0.98 -7.99 -7.31
CA SER A 96 0.13 -6.79 -7.45
C SER A 96 0.55 -5.90 -8.62
N PHE A 97 1.81 -5.94 -9.07
CA PHE A 97 2.25 -5.23 -10.29
C PHE A 97 1.72 -5.87 -11.58
N VAL A 98 1.64 -7.20 -11.63
CA VAL A 98 1.18 -7.94 -12.83
C VAL A 98 -0.34 -8.05 -12.87
N GLY A 99 -0.97 -8.15 -11.70
CA GLY A 99 -2.41 -8.24 -11.55
C GLY A 99 -2.77 -8.98 -10.28
N LEU A 100 -3.38 -8.29 -9.32
CA LEU A 100 -3.79 -8.90 -8.06
C LEU A 100 -4.84 -10.00 -8.31
N PRO A 101 -4.73 -11.19 -7.68
CA PRO A 101 -5.78 -12.20 -7.72
C PRO A 101 -7.12 -11.64 -7.29
N GLY A 102 -8.20 -12.07 -7.96
CA GLY A 102 -9.56 -11.59 -7.68
C GLY A 102 -9.94 -11.74 -6.20
N ILE A 103 -9.53 -12.82 -5.55
CA ILE A 103 -9.86 -13.10 -4.13
C ILE A 103 -9.35 -11.99 -3.20
N LEU A 104 -8.14 -11.46 -3.46
CA LEU A 104 -7.50 -10.47 -2.61
C LEU A 104 -8.02 -9.04 -2.81
N LYS A 105 -8.74 -8.77 -3.92
CA LYS A 105 -9.32 -7.44 -4.17
C LYS A 105 -10.46 -7.17 -3.18
N PRO A 106 -10.51 -5.99 -2.56
CA PRO A 106 -11.61 -5.64 -1.67
C PRO A 106 -12.91 -5.49 -2.46
N ARG A 107 -14.04 -5.68 -1.77
CA ARG A 107 -15.38 -5.67 -2.36
C ARG A 107 -15.68 -4.40 -3.16
N TRP A 108 -15.33 -3.23 -2.63
CA TRP A 108 -15.57 -1.95 -3.30
C TRP A 108 -14.86 -1.86 -4.67
N TYR A 109 -13.64 -2.40 -4.77
CA TYR A 109 -12.86 -2.35 -6.00
C TYR A 109 -13.43 -3.30 -7.06
N LYS A 110 -13.85 -4.51 -6.62
CA LYS A 110 -14.55 -5.46 -7.50
C LYS A 110 -15.83 -4.85 -8.07
N GLU A 111 -16.65 -4.24 -7.21
CA GLU A 111 -17.90 -3.59 -7.63
C GLU A 111 -17.65 -2.41 -8.58
N TRP A 112 -16.65 -1.57 -8.28
CA TRP A 112 -16.29 -0.44 -9.14
C TRP A 112 -15.79 -0.89 -10.51
N VAL A 113 -14.94 -1.93 -10.57
CA VAL A 113 -14.47 -2.51 -11.83
C VAL A 113 -15.63 -3.16 -12.61
N ALA A 114 -16.54 -3.87 -11.93
CA ALA A 114 -17.71 -4.50 -12.54
C ALA A 114 -18.67 -3.47 -13.16
N ARG A 115 -18.77 -2.27 -12.59
CA ARG A 115 -19.53 -1.13 -13.16
C ARG A 115 -18.80 -0.41 -14.30
N GLY A 116 -17.60 -0.85 -14.69
CA GLY A 116 -16.83 -0.26 -15.79
C GLY A 116 -15.76 0.74 -15.37
N ALA A 117 -15.35 0.74 -14.09
CA ALA A 117 -14.25 1.58 -13.58
C ALA A 117 -14.43 3.08 -13.87
N ILE A 118 -15.61 3.59 -13.55
CA ILE A 118 -16.02 4.96 -13.81
C ILE A 118 -15.15 5.93 -13.00
N GLN A 119 -14.26 6.68 -13.68
CA GLN A 119 -13.26 7.54 -13.01
C GLN A 119 -13.89 8.68 -12.19
N HIS A 120 -15.03 9.25 -12.63
CA HIS A 120 -15.67 10.38 -11.96
C HIS A 120 -16.28 10.01 -10.59
N GLU A 121 -16.51 8.72 -10.30
CA GLU A 121 -16.93 8.27 -8.97
C GLU A 121 -15.80 8.45 -7.93
N LEU A 122 -14.55 8.38 -8.36
CA LEU A 122 -13.36 8.45 -7.49
C LEU A 122 -12.68 9.82 -7.54
N TYR A 123 -12.94 10.57 -8.62
CA TYR A 123 -12.62 11.98 -8.82
C TYR A 123 -13.91 12.74 -9.04
N PRO A 124 -14.61 13.19 -7.97
CA PRO A 124 -15.70 14.13 -8.18
C PRO A 124 -15.15 15.32 -8.97
N PRO A 125 -15.82 15.76 -10.05
CA PRO A 125 -15.38 16.92 -10.81
C PRO A 125 -15.18 18.07 -9.82
N ALA A 126 -14.07 18.80 -9.94
CA ALA A 126 -13.90 20.03 -9.18
C ALA A 126 -15.16 20.86 -9.38
N ALA A 127 -15.85 21.21 -8.29
CA ALA A 127 -17.11 21.93 -8.35
C ALA A 127 -16.94 23.11 -9.31
N PRO A 128 -17.90 23.41 -10.21
CA PRO A 128 -17.75 24.42 -11.27
C PRO A 128 -17.38 25.84 -10.80
N GLY A 129 -17.24 26.10 -9.49
CA GLY A 129 -16.69 27.33 -8.94
C GLY A 129 -15.20 27.31 -8.57
N ALA A 130 -14.56 26.16 -8.32
CA ALA A 130 -13.24 26.12 -7.65
C ALA A 130 -12.09 26.75 -8.47
N ALA A 131 -12.19 26.76 -9.80
CA ALA A 131 -11.21 27.39 -10.69
C ALA A 131 -11.72 28.68 -11.37
N GLY A 132 -12.99 29.05 -11.14
CA GLY A 132 -13.60 30.24 -11.76
C GLY A 132 -12.94 31.55 -11.29
N TRP A 133 -12.41 31.56 -10.07
CA TRP A 133 -11.71 32.73 -9.49
C TRP A 133 -10.31 32.97 -10.10
N LEU A 134 -9.68 31.93 -10.65
CA LEU A 134 -8.32 32.01 -11.21
C LEU A 134 -8.29 32.46 -12.68
N ARG A 135 -9.45 32.46 -13.38
CA ARG A 135 -9.57 32.91 -14.78
C ARG A 135 -9.89 34.40 -14.97
N LYS A 136 -10.01 35.18 -13.88
CA LYS A 136 -10.19 36.63 -13.95
C LYS A 136 -8.92 37.37 -13.52
N ARG A 137 -7.87 37.32 -14.33
CA ARG A 137 -6.81 38.36 -14.38
C ARG A 137 -6.29 38.48 -15.80
#